data_AF-Q2S0Q7-F1
#
_entry.id   AF-Q2S0Q7-F1
#
_cell.length_a   1.000
_cell.length_b   1.000
_cell.length_c   1.000
_cell.angle_alpha   90.00
_cell.angle_beta   90.00
_cell.angle_gamma   90.00
#
_symmetry.space_group_name_H-M   'P 1'
#
loop_
_entity.id
_entity.type
_entity.pdbx_description
1 polymer ?
#
loop_
_entity_poly.entity_id
_entity_poly.type
_entity_poly.pdbx_seq_one_letter_code
_entity_poly.pdbx_strand_id
1 'polypeptide(L)'
;MMLLRVMTLVQRAAVPLLALGLMSLGGNADVTSVGSFEPTNEPRVAAAFESPPDTLRASAEPGTPLLLTLPAELDGNSIDRYSLLRGPALSGVAGRSFAWIPEGTEPGTHEALLRPHAPDMPADTLVLRIDLHS
;
A
#
# COMPACT_ATOMS: atom_id res chain seq x y z
N MET A 1 11.16 -20.18 44.72
CA MET A 1 12.51 -20.60 45.14
C MET A 1 13.43 -20.42 43.93
N MET A 2 14.38 -19.50 44.06
CA MET A 2 15.22 -18.91 43.00
C MET A 2 16.43 -19.80 42.72
N LEU A 3 16.79 -20.01 41.45
CA LEU A 3 18.08 -20.61 41.06
C LEU A 3 18.70 -19.77 39.93
N LEU A 4 19.40 -18.70 40.34
CA LEU A 4 20.50 -18.13 39.56
C LEU A 4 21.69 -19.09 39.65
N ARG A 5 22.37 -19.37 38.54
CA ARG A 5 23.85 -19.33 38.42
C ARG A 5 24.26 -19.15 36.96
N VAL A 6 24.38 -17.90 36.56
CA VAL A 6 25.40 -17.43 35.60
C VAL A 6 26.77 -17.74 36.22
N MET A 7 27.72 -18.33 35.47
CA MET A 7 29.18 -18.12 35.59
C MET A 7 30.01 -19.19 34.84
N THR A 8 30.77 -18.74 33.83
CA THR A 8 32.18 -19.05 33.47
C THR A 8 32.36 -18.50 32.05
N LEU A 9 32.78 -17.26 31.78
CA LEU A 9 34.04 -16.56 32.08
C LEU A 9 35.32 -17.36 31.76
N VAL A 10 36.14 -16.74 30.90
CA VAL A 10 37.58 -16.94 30.65
C VAL A 10 37.94 -17.97 29.56
N GLN A 11 38.36 -17.49 28.39
CA GLN A 11 39.80 -17.57 28.08
C GLN A 11 40.25 -16.46 27.11
N ARG A 12 41.17 -15.65 27.65
CA ARG A 12 42.00 -14.66 26.96
C ARG A 12 43.04 -15.40 26.13
N ALA A 13 43.30 -14.94 24.91
CA ALA A 13 44.63 -14.92 24.32
C ALA A 13 44.68 -13.92 23.17
N ALA A 14 45.11 -12.70 23.49
CA ALA A 14 45.76 -11.83 22.52
C ALA A 14 47.19 -12.36 22.29
N VAL A 15 47.71 -12.22 21.06
CA VAL A 15 48.95 -11.49 20.73
C VAL A 15 49.26 -11.67 19.22
N PRO A 16 49.79 -10.63 18.55
CA PRO A 16 49.82 -10.48 17.09
C PRO A 16 51.19 -10.80 16.49
N LEU A 17 51.30 -10.97 15.16
CA LEU A 17 52.54 -10.69 14.40
C LEU A 17 52.32 -10.59 12.88
N LEU A 18 52.33 -9.35 12.43
CA LEU A 18 52.88 -8.81 11.18
C LEU A 18 53.73 -9.75 10.30
N ALA A 19 53.42 -9.81 8.99
CA ALA A 19 54.42 -9.61 7.94
C ALA A 19 53.76 -9.29 6.59
N LEU A 20 54.35 -8.29 5.91
CA LEU A 20 53.94 -7.69 4.65
C LEU A 20 53.91 -8.67 3.47
N GLY A 21 52.85 -8.58 2.66
CA GLY A 21 52.88 -8.96 1.25
C GLY A 21 52.54 -7.73 0.41
N LEU A 22 53.56 -6.98 0.01
CA LEU A 22 53.46 -5.95 -1.03
C LEU A 22 53.13 -6.61 -2.38
N MET A 23 52.41 -5.85 -3.22
CA MET A 23 52.15 -6.10 -4.65
C MET A 23 50.98 -7.02 -4.99
N SER A 24 49.79 -6.43 -5.16
CA SER A 24 49.13 -6.53 -6.47
C SER A 24 48.19 -5.34 -6.69
N LEU A 25 48.68 -4.43 -7.52
CA LEU A 25 47.89 -3.46 -8.26
C LEU A 25 47.00 -4.25 -9.23
N GLY A 26 45.73 -4.41 -8.87
CA GLY A 26 44.74 -5.09 -9.70
C GLY A 26 43.40 -4.40 -9.53
N GLY A 27 43.26 -3.26 -10.21
CA GLY A 27 42.01 -2.50 -10.24
C GLY A 27 40.85 -3.37 -10.71
N ASN A 28 39.80 -3.43 -9.90
CA ASN A 28 38.45 -3.70 -10.35
C ASN A 28 37.54 -2.71 -9.62
N ALA A 29 37.67 -1.45 -10.04
CA ALA A 29 36.61 -0.48 -9.84
C ALA A 29 35.46 -0.90 -10.77
N ASP A 30 34.58 -1.76 -10.30
CA ASP A 30 33.29 -2.05 -10.95
C ASP A 30 32.12 -1.63 -10.07
N VAL A 31 32.33 -0.54 -9.31
CA VAL A 31 31.27 0.27 -8.73
C VAL A 31 31.30 1.59 -9.47
N THR A 32 30.61 1.65 -10.60
CA THR A 32 29.85 2.81 -11.13
C THR A 32 29.55 2.57 -12.60
N SER A 33 28.56 1.73 -12.91
CA SER A 33 27.78 2.00 -14.12
C SER A 33 26.88 3.19 -13.79
N VAL A 34 27.43 4.40 -13.96
CA VAL A 34 26.58 5.59 -14.08
C VAL A 34 25.91 5.44 -15.43
N GLY A 35 24.70 4.87 -15.43
CA GLY A 35 23.83 4.97 -16.60
C GLY A 35 23.77 6.45 -17.00
N SER A 36 24.01 6.74 -18.27
CA SER A 36 23.92 8.10 -18.78
C SER A 36 22.51 8.62 -18.52
N PHE A 37 22.35 9.53 -17.56
CA PHE A 37 21.11 10.27 -17.36
C PHE A 37 21.12 11.42 -18.36
N GLU A 38 20.80 11.10 -19.62
CA GLU A 38 20.62 12.13 -20.63
C GLU A 38 19.42 13.01 -20.22
N PRO A 39 19.57 14.34 -20.18
CA PRO A 39 18.44 15.23 -19.94
C PRO A 39 17.43 15.06 -21.07
N THR A 40 16.34 14.35 -20.80
CA THR A 40 15.23 14.27 -21.74
C THR A 40 14.38 15.53 -21.61
N ASN A 41 14.14 16.22 -22.74
CA ASN A 41 13.19 17.32 -22.84
C ASN A 41 11.75 16.83 -23.11
N GLU A 42 11.54 15.51 -23.17
CA GLU A 42 10.21 14.95 -23.38
C GLU A 42 9.37 15.14 -22.11
N PRO A 43 8.14 15.70 -22.23
CA PRO A 43 7.21 15.77 -21.12
C PRO A 43 6.95 14.35 -20.59
N ARG A 44 7.34 14.09 -19.33
CA ARG A 44 6.96 12.86 -18.64
C ARG A 44 5.49 12.98 -18.23
N VAL A 45 4.59 12.65 -19.15
CA VAL A 45 3.16 12.55 -18.87
C VAL A 45 2.91 11.22 -18.18
N ALA A 46 2.25 11.25 -17.01
CA ALA A 46 1.75 10.02 -16.40
C ALA A 46 0.79 9.35 -17.39
N ALA A 47 0.88 8.02 -17.54
CA ALA A 47 -0.07 7.29 -18.37
C ALA A 47 -1.51 7.67 -17.96
N ALA A 48 -2.37 7.89 -18.96
CA ALA A 48 -3.79 8.11 -18.69
C ALA A 48 -4.33 6.86 -17.99
N PHE A 49 -4.67 6.99 -16.71
CA PHE A 49 -5.40 5.96 -16.00
C PHE A 49 -6.83 6.00 -16.54
N GLU A 50 -7.24 4.95 -17.25
CA GLU A 50 -8.65 4.73 -17.52
C GLU A 50 -9.36 4.62 -16.16
N SER A 51 -10.41 5.42 -15.95
CA SER A 51 -11.22 5.29 -14.76
C SER A 51 -11.75 3.85 -14.70
N PRO A 52 -11.55 3.12 -13.59
CA PRO A 52 -12.08 1.77 -13.49
C PRO A 52 -13.59 1.81 -13.73
N PRO A 53 -14.17 0.83 -14.45
CA PRO A 53 -15.61 0.77 -14.62
C PRO A 53 -16.30 0.81 -13.24
N ASP A 54 -17.45 1.50 -13.17
CA ASP A 54 -18.27 1.48 -11.95
C ASP A 54 -18.60 0.04 -11.59
N THR A 55 -18.08 -0.44 -10.47
CA THR A 55 -18.17 -1.85 -10.08
C THR A 55 -19.26 -2.09 -9.04
N LEU A 56 -19.63 -1.05 -8.27
CA LEU A 56 -20.70 -1.13 -7.29
C LEU A 56 -21.54 0.14 -7.26
N ARG A 57 -22.85 -0.01 -7.07
CA ARG A 57 -23.81 1.10 -6.99
C ARG A 57 -24.62 1.03 -5.70
N ALA A 58 -24.87 2.19 -5.12
CA ALA A 58 -25.74 2.35 -3.96
C ALA A 58 -26.52 3.67 -4.07
N SER A 59 -27.56 3.78 -3.26
CA SER A 59 -28.34 5.01 -3.11
C SER A 59 -28.55 5.29 -1.62
N ALA A 60 -28.65 6.57 -1.27
CA ALA A 60 -28.87 7.01 0.09
C ALA A 60 -29.64 8.35 0.12
N GLU A 61 -30.14 8.69 1.30
CA GLU A 61 -30.71 10.01 1.61
C GLU A 61 -29.74 10.79 2.51
N PRO A 62 -29.68 12.14 2.38
CA PRO A 62 -28.92 12.97 3.30
C PRO A 62 -29.27 12.69 4.76
N GLY A 63 -28.23 12.61 5.62
CA GLY A 63 -28.39 12.33 7.05
C GLY A 63 -28.73 10.88 7.42
N THR A 64 -29.05 10.01 6.46
CA THR A 64 -29.30 8.57 6.72
C THR A 64 -28.00 7.78 6.60
N PRO A 65 -27.57 7.03 7.64
CA PRO A 65 -26.36 6.22 7.55
C PRO A 65 -26.44 5.17 6.44
N LEU A 66 -25.46 5.18 5.55
CA LEU A 66 -25.25 4.17 4.52
C LEU A 66 -24.20 3.17 5.01
N LEU A 67 -24.61 1.91 5.20
CA LEU A 67 -23.72 0.79 5.50
C LEU A 67 -23.81 -0.24 4.37
N LEU A 68 -22.67 -0.59 3.78
CA LEU A 68 -22.60 -1.55 2.69
C LEU A 68 -21.58 -2.64 3.00
N THR A 69 -21.97 -3.89 2.76
CA THR A 69 -21.01 -5.00 2.70
C THR A 69 -20.42 -5.05 1.31
N LEU A 70 -19.11 -4.82 1.22
CA LEU A 70 -18.34 -4.89 -0.01
C LEU A 70 -18.19 -6.35 -0.48
N PRO A 71 -17.97 -6.58 -1.78
CA PRO A 71 -17.85 -7.93 -2.34
C PRO A 71 -16.83 -8.80 -1.59
N ALA A 72 -17.12 -10.10 -1.49
CA ALA A 72 -16.15 -11.07 -0.98
C ALA A 72 -15.17 -11.52 -2.05
N GLU A 73 -15.50 -11.27 -3.32
CA GLU A 73 -14.76 -11.72 -4.47
C GLU A 73 -14.77 -10.60 -5.52
N LEU A 74 -13.65 -10.43 -6.22
CA LEU A 74 -13.50 -9.50 -7.34
C LEU A 74 -12.60 -10.16 -8.38
N ASP A 75 -13.08 -10.24 -9.63
CA ASP A 75 -12.38 -10.88 -10.76
C ASP A 75 -11.88 -12.31 -10.44
N GLY A 76 -12.69 -13.08 -9.71
CA GLY A 76 -12.37 -14.46 -9.31
C GLY A 76 -11.38 -14.58 -8.13
N ASN A 77 -10.93 -13.47 -7.54
CA ASN A 77 -10.05 -13.45 -6.37
C ASN A 77 -10.87 -13.24 -5.11
N SER A 78 -10.63 -14.05 -4.07
CA SER A 78 -11.20 -13.83 -2.73
C SER A 78 -10.57 -12.59 -2.09
N ILE A 79 -11.41 -11.70 -1.58
CA ILE A 79 -11.01 -10.43 -0.96
C ILE A 79 -11.28 -10.48 0.55
N ASP A 80 -10.24 -10.30 1.34
CA ASP A 80 -10.35 -10.31 2.80
C ASP A 80 -10.85 -8.98 3.36
N ARG A 81 -10.33 -7.87 2.79
CA ARG A 81 -10.62 -6.51 3.24
C ARG A 81 -10.37 -5.49 2.14
N TYR A 82 -10.87 -4.28 2.35
CA TYR A 82 -10.62 -3.13 1.49
C TYR A 82 -9.94 -2.01 2.27
N SER A 83 -9.23 -1.15 1.53
CA SER A 83 -8.78 0.15 2.03
C SER A 83 -9.43 1.27 1.21
N LEU A 84 -9.94 2.29 1.90
CA LEU A 84 -10.46 3.48 1.26
C LEU A 84 -9.30 4.34 0.77
N LEU A 85 -9.18 4.54 -0.54
CA LEU A 85 -8.16 5.42 -1.15
C LEU A 85 -8.67 6.85 -1.26
N ARG A 86 -9.95 7.00 -1.61
CA ARG A 86 -10.68 8.26 -1.72
C ARG A 86 -12.14 7.97 -1.44
N GLY A 87 -12.84 8.89 -0.81
CA GLY A 87 -14.28 8.77 -0.64
C GLY A 87 -14.89 10.08 -0.16
N PRO A 88 -16.21 10.10 0.03
CA PRO A 88 -16.89 11.22 0.65
C PRO A 88 -16.31 11.55 2.03
N ALA A 89 -16.44 12.80 2.45
CA ALA A 89 -16.01 13.20 3.78
C ALA A 89 -16.68 12.33 4.85
N LEU A 90 -15.89 11.92 5.86
CA LEU A 90 -16.34 11.07 6.97
C LEU A 90 -16.83 9.67 6.54
N SER A 91 -16.53 9.23 5.31
CA SER A 91 -16.68 7.83 4.93
C SER A 91 -15.48 6.99 5.42
N GLY A 92 -15.70 5.69 5.61
CA GLY A 92 -14.67 4.78 6.09
C GLY A 92 -14.94 3.33 5.72
N VAL A 93 -13.90 2.51 5.89
CA VAL A 93 -13.97 1.07 5.64
C VAL A 93 -13.34 0.31 6.81
N ALA A 94 -14.06 -0.70 7.30
CA ALA A 94 -13.57 -1.66 8.29
C ALA A 94 -13.75 -3.08 7.77
N GLY A 95 -12.63 -3.75 7.45
CA GLY A 95 -12.67 -5.05 6.77
C GLY A 95 -13.33 -4.92 5.40
N ARG A 96 -14.54 -5.47 5.25
CA ARG A 96 -15.40 -5.36 4.07
C ARG A 96 -16.63 -4.48 4.28
N SER A 97 -16.71 -3.75 5.39
CA SER A 97 -17.85 -2.87 5.65
C SER A 97 -17.49 -1.45 5.26
N PHE A 98 -18.17 -0.88 4.27
CA PHE A 98 -18.14 0.54 3.99
C PHE A 98 -19.24 1.24 4.80
N ALA A 99 -18.89 2.39 5.39
CA ALA A 99 -19.82 3.22 6.14
C ALA A 99 -19.67 4.68 5.74
N TRP A 100 -20.80 5.37 5.64
CA TRP A 100 -20.84 6.81 5.40
C TRP A 100 -22.12 7.42 5.97
N ILE A 101 -22.03 8.62 6.54
CA ILE A 101 -23.18 9.42 7.00
C ILE A 101 -23.19 10.70 6.17
N PRO A 102 -24.05 10.84 5.15
CA PRO A 102 -24.10 11.98 4.25
C PRO A 102 -24.85 13.16 4.91
N GLU A 103 -24.54 13.50 6.16
CA GLU A 103 -25.15 14.63 6.84
C GLU A 103 -24.63 15.95 6.26
N GLY A 104 -25.53 16.85 5.87
CA GLY A 104 -25.18 18.12 5.23
C GLY A 104 -24.49 17.96 3.87
N THR A 105 -24.56 16.77 3.26
CA THR A 105 -24.01 16.52 1.92
C THR A 105 -25.04 16.86 0.86
N GLU A 106 -24.62 17.59 -0.17
CA GLU A 106 -25.47 17.93 -1.31
C GLU A 106 -25.92 16.67 -2.09
N PRO A 107 -27.18 16.62 -2.56
CA PRO A 107 -27.65 15.59 -3.47
C PRO A 107 -26.79 15.48 -4.73
N GLY A 108 -26.72 14.28 -5.28
CA GLY A 108 -25.93 13.99 -6.47
C GLY A 108 -25.10 12.72 -6.33
N THR A 109 -24.19 12.53 -7.27
CA THR A 109 -23.35 11.34 -7.35
C THR A 109 -22.04 11.55 -6.60
N HIS A 110 -21.75 10.62 -5.68
CA HIS A 110 -20.53 10.57 -4.89
C HIS A 110 -19.80 9.26 -5.13
N GLU A 111 -18.47 9.27 -5.09
CA GLU A 111 -17.65 8.10 -5.37
C GLU A 111 -16.71 7.77 -4.21
N ALA A 112 -16.59 6.49 -3.92
CA ALA A 112 -15.54 5.94 -3.09
C ALA A 112 -14.66 5.00 -3.94
N LEU A 113 -13.35 5.24 -3.91
CA LEU A 113 -12.33 4.41 -4.52
C LEU A 113 -11.73 3.51 -3.44
N LEU A 114 -11.86 2.21 -3.64
CA LEU A 114 -11.42 1.20 -2.68
C LEU A 114 -10.38 0.28 -3.30
N ARG A 115 -9.31 0.00 -2.56
CA ARG A 115 -8.32 -1.02 -2.93
C ARG A 115 -8.66 -2.34 -2.24
N PRO A 116 -8.90 -3.44 -2.97
CA PRO A 116 -9.00 -4.76 -2.38
C PRO A 116 -7.64 -5.22 -1.86
N HIS A 117 -7.63 -5.98 -0.77
CA HIS A 117 -6.44 -6.71 -0.31
C HIS A 117 -6.65 -8.19 -0.58
N ALA A 118 -5.86 -8.73 -1.50
CA ALA A 118 -5.73 -10.14 -1.81
C ALA A 118 -4.25 -10.48 -2.11
N PRO A 119 -3.78 -11.70 -1.82
CA PRO A 119 -2.35 -12.06 -1.93
C PRO A 119 -1.77 -11.94 -3.34
N ASP A 120 -2.57 -12.30 -4.36
CA ASP A 120 -2.10 -12.50 -5.74
C ASP A 120 -2.79 -11.57 -6.75
N MET A 121 -3.52 -10.56 -6.27
CA MET A 121 -4.23 -9.61 -7.12
C MET A 121 -3.36 -8.37 -7.39
N PRO A 122 -3.31 -7.86 -8.63
CA PRO A 122 -2.81 -6.51 -8.89
C PRO A 122 -3.59 -5.48 -8.04
N ALA A 123 -3.01 -4.28 -7.89
CA ALA A 123 -3.65 -3.20 -7.14
C ALA A 123 -4.85 -2.63 -7.92
N ASP A 124 -5.91 -3.42 -8.03
CA ASP A 124 -7.15 -3.03 -8.67
C ASP A 124 -7.91 -2.05 -7.78
N THR A 125 -8.88 -1.36 -8.37
CA THR A 125 -9.71 -0.39 -7.64
C THR A 125 -11.17 -0.71 -7.87
N LEU A 126 -11.88 -0.99 -6.77
CA LEU A 126 -13.33 -1.03 -6.75
C LEU A 126 -13.84 0.42 -6.65
N VAL A 127 -14.75 0.79 -7.54
CA VAL A 127 -15.43 2.08 -7.56
C VAL A 127 -16.84 1.85 -7.03
N LEU A 128 -17.13 2.40 -5.86
CA LEU A 128 -18.47 2.48 -5.30
C LEU A 128 -19.07 3.83 -5.66
N ARG A 129 -20.10 3.81 -6.49
CA ARG A 129 -20.90 4.98 -6.83
C ARG A 129 -22.15 5.06 -5.97
N ILE A 130 -22.36 6.22 -5.36
CA ILE A 130 -23.43 6.48 -4.40
C ILE A 130 -24.27 7.63 -4.93
N ASP A 131 -25.51 7.36 -5.29
CA ASP A 131 -26.46 8.39 -5.70
C ASP A 131 -27.25 8.86 -4.48
N LEU A 132 -27.01 10.10 -4.06
CA LEU A 132 -27.67 10.75 -2.94
C LEU A 132 -28.92 11.49 -3.44
N HIS A 133 -30.10 11.05 -3.01
CA HIS A 133 -31.38 11.64 -3.43
C HIS A 133 -32.03 12.45 -2.31
N SER A 134 -32.75 13.50 -2.70
CA SER A 134 -33.55 14.36 -1.80
C SER A 134 -34.88 13.74 -1.40
#